data_AF-A0A3B9HW66-F1
#
_entry.id   AF-A0A3B9HW66-F1
#
_cell.length_a   1.000
_cell.length_b   1.000
_cell.length_c   1.000
_cell.angle_alpha   90.00
_cell.angle_beta   90.00
_cell.angle_gamma   90.00
#
_symmetry.space_group_name_H-M   'P 1'
#
loop_
_entity.id
_entity.type
_entity.pdbx_description
1 polymer ?
#
loop_
_entity_poly.entity_id
_entity_poly.type
_entity_poly.pdbx_seq_one_letter_code
_entity_poly.pdbx_strand_id
1 'polypeptide(L)'
;MSGVDRVDFIHGDAAGYVADEKCGVAACVGATWIGGGVAGTIELLTKSLGANGIILIGKPYWRQLPPTEDVARGCLANSISDFLMLPELLASFDELGYDVVEMVLADQEGWDRYEAAKWLTMRRWLEANPDDDFAKEVRTQLTTAPKRHAAYTREYFGWGVFALMAR
;
A
#
# COMPACT_ATOMS: atom_id res chain seq x y z
N MET A 1 11.43 -10.19 -30.18
CA MET A 1 11.05 -11.52 -29.66
C MET A 1 9.64 -11.41 -29.06
N SER A 2 8.71 -12.22 -29.56
CA SER A 2 7.41 -12.53 -28.93
C SER A 2 7.68 -13.22 -27.59
N GLY A 3 7.08 -12.89 -26.45
CA GLY A 3 5.78 -12.25 -26.21
C GLY A 3 5.01 -12.91 -25.05
N VAL A 4 5.51 -14.03 -24.53
CA VAL A 4 5.03 -14.71 -23.32
C VAL A 4 6.31 -15.18 -22.61
N ASP A 5 6.38 -15.09 -21.28
CA ASP A 5 7.58 -15.23 -20.42
C ASP A 5 8.39 -13.92 -20.22
N ARG A 6 7.70 -12.85 -19.78
CA ARG A 6 8.39 -11.61 -19.31
C ARG A 6 8.21 -11.35 -17.80
N VAL A 7 7.48 -12.20 -17.10
CA VAL A 7 7.14 -12.04 -15.69
C VAL A 7 7.08 -13.42 -15.05
N ASP A 8 7.80 -13.58 -13.94
CA ASP A 8 7.76 -14.77 -13.09
C ASP A 8 7.08 -14.46 -11.76
N PHE A 9 6.28 -15.40 -11.26
CA PHE A 9 5.61 -15.30 -9.96
C PHE A 9 6.13 -16.40 -9.04
N ILE A 10 6.68 -15.99 -7.90
CA ILE A 10 7.22 -16.90 -6.89
C ILE A 10 6.34 -16.78 -5.65
N HIS A 11 5.75 -17.89 -5.20
CA HIS A 11 5.04 -17.95 -3.94
C HIS A 11 6.04 -18.16 -2.79
N GLY A 12 6.16 -17.20 -1.90
CA GLY A 12 7.03 -17.26 -0.74
C GLY A 12 6.98 -15.99 0.10
N ASP A 13 7.71 -16.00 1.21
CA ASP A 13 7.96 -14.80 2.00
C ASP A 13 9.01 -13.93 1.31
N ALA A 14 8.68 -12.66 1.07
CA ALA A 14 9.59 -11.70 0.46
C ALA A 14 10.55 -11.06 1.47
N ALA A 15 10.39 -11.32 2.78
CA ALA A 15 11.31 -10.86 3.80
C ALA A 15 12.73 -11.39 3.51
N GLY A 16 13.69 -10.48 3.37
CA GLY A 16 15.08 -10.83 3.07
C GLY A 16 15.35 -11.28 1.62
N TYR A 17 14.36 -11.23 0.73
CA TYR A 17 14.54 -11.59 -0.68
C TYR A 17 15.52 -10.63 -1.37
N VAL A 18 16.48 -11.20 -2.10
CA VAL A 18 17.44 -10.48 -2.94
C VAL A 18 17.48 -11.18 -4.29
N ALA A 19 17.29 -10.43 -5.38
CA ALA A 19 17.35 -10.97 -6.73
C ALA A 19 18.79 -11.34 -7.11
N ASP A 20 18.96 -12.47 -7.81
CA ASP A 20 20.26 -12.92 -8.32
C ASP A 20 20.82 -11.95 -9.37
N GLU A 21 19.95 -11.40 -10.23
CA GLU A 21 20.29 -10.38 -11.21
C GLU A 21 19.84 -8.99 -10.76
N LYS A 22 20.69 -7.98 -11.03
CA LYS A 22 20.37 -6.60 -10.70
C LYS A 22 19.23 -6.07 -11.56
N CYS A 23 18.25 -5.43 -10.93
CA CYS A 23 17.12 -4.82 -11.61
C CYS A 23 17.31 -3.31 -11.79
N GLY A 24 16.73 -2.77 -12.87
CA GLY A 24 16.65 -1.31 -13.07
C GLY A 24 15.59 -0.65 -12.18
N VAL A 25 14.60 -1.43 -11.71
CA VAL A 25 13.56 -0.99 -10.78
C VAL A 25 13.32 -2.07 -9.73
N ALA A 26 13.37 -1.70 -8.45
CA ALA A 26 13.01 -2.56 -7.32
C ALA A 26 11.81 -1.96 -6.58
N ALA A 27 10.76 -2.74 -6.36
CA ALA A 27 9.48 -2.21 -5.88
C ALA A 27 8.95 -2.95 -4.65
N CYS A 28 8.42 -2.19 -3.69
CA CYS A 28 7.58 -2.71 -2.62
C CYS A 28 6.34 -1.81 -2.50
N VAL A 29 5.20 -2.32 -2.99
CA VAL A 29 3.98 -1.53 -3.15
C VAL A 29 2.94 -2.01 -2.14
N GLY A 30 2.77 -1.24 -1.06
CA GLY A 30 1.80 -1.55 -0.02
C GLY A 30 2.19 -2.72 0.90
N ALA A 31 3.50 -3.04 0.99
CA ALA A 31 4.00 -4.18 1.77
C ALA A 31 5.28 -3.89 2.57
N THR A 32 5.52 -2.64 2.97
CA THR A 32 6.79 -2.23 3.62
C THR A 32 7.05 -2.88 4.99
N TRP A 33 6.09 -3.65 5.54
CA TRP A 33 6.32 -4.46 6.72
C TRP A 33 7.36 -5.58 6.50
N ILE A 34 7.59 -6.02 5.25
CA ILE A 34 8.60 -7.07 4.95
C ILE A 34 10.02 -6.63 5.30
N GLY A 35 10.28 -5.32 5.28
CA GLY A 35 11.54 -4.71 5.69
C GLY A 35 11.45 -4.00 7.05
N GLY A 36 10.42 -4.27 7.86
CA GLY A 36 10.23 -3.61 9.15
C GLY A 36 9.91 -2.11 9.05
N GLY A 37 9.37 -1.65 7.92
CA GLY A 37 9.07 -0.24 7.66
C GLY A 37 9.75 0.28 6.39
N VAL A 38 9.64 1.59 6.16
CA VAL A 38 10.12 2.23 4.92
C VAL A 38 11.63 2.10 4.77
N ALA A 39 12.40 2.50 5.80
CA ALA A 39 13.86 2.49 5.76
C ALA A 39 14.41 1.09 5.48
N GLY A 40 14.02 0.09 6.27
CA GLY A 40 14.50 -1.28 6.07
C GLY A 40 13.99 -1.92 4.77
N THR A 41 12.84 -1.50 4.24
CA THR A 41 12.41 -1.92 2.89
C THR A 41 13.26 -1.30 1.80
N ILE A 42 13.63 -0.03 1.91
CA ILE A 42 14.55 0.63 0.97
C ILE A 42 15.92 -0.06 1.00
N GLU A 43 16.45 -0.38 2.19
CA GLU A 43 17.70 -1.15 2.34
C GLU A 43 17.60 -2.53 1.68
N LEU A 44 16.47 -3.23 1.86
CA LEU A 44 16.23 -4.53 1.24
C LEU A 44 16.21 -4.42 -0.29
N LEU A 45 15.44 -3.48 -0.85
CA LEU A 45 15.30 -3.29 -2.29
C LEU A 45 16.64 -2.89 -2.94
N THR A 46 17.44 -2.08 -2.27
CA THR A 46 18.78 -1.65 -2.74
C THR A 46 19.71 -2.83 -3.01
N LYS A 47 19.58 -3.95 -2.27
CA LYS A 47 20.38 -5.16 -2.49
C LYS A 47 20.15 -5.80 -3.86
N SER A 48 18.98 -5.58 -4.46
CA SER A 48 18.64 -6.09 -5.80
C SER A 48 18.82 -5.05 -6.90
N LEU A 49 19.05 -3.78 -6.54
CA LEU A 49 19.06 -2.67 -7.49
C LEU A 49 20.41 -2.53 -8.21
N GLY A 50 20.36 -2.26 -9.51
CA GLY A 50 21.52 -1.88 -10.31
C GLY A 50 21.97 -0.43 -10.07
N ALA A 51 23.13 -0.06 -10.62
CA ALA A 51 23.58 1.33 -10.60
C ALA A 51 22.57 2.24 -11.32
N ASN A 52 22.25 3.40 -10.72
CA ASN A 52 21.24 4.34 -11.21
C ASN A 52 19.81 3.78 -11.30
N GLY A 53 19.51 2.67 -10.62
CA GLY A 53 18.16 2.12 -10.59
C GLY A 53 17.20 2.97 -9.74
N ILE A 54 15.90 2.69 -9.90
CA ILE A 54 14.81 3.37 -9.18
C ILE A 54 14.20 2.42 -8.15
N ILE A 55 13.97 2.92 -6.94
CA ILE A 55 13.15 2.22 -5.94
C ILE A 55 11.72 2.74 -6.02
N LEU A 56 10.73 1.84 -6.00
CA LEU A 56 9.32 2.20 -5.88
C LEU A 56 8.78 1.80 -4.51
N ILE A 57 8.33 2.78 -3.73
CA ILE A 57 7.64 2.56 -2.45
C ILE A 57 6.18 2.96 -2.59
N GLY A 58 5.28 1.99 -2.45
CA GLY A 58 3.85 2.26 -2.31
C GLY A 58 3.45 2.35 -0.85
N LYS A 59 2.96 3.50 -0.38
CA LYS A 59 2.63 3.70 1.04
C LYS A 59 1.41 4.61 1.23
N PRO A 60 0.58 4.35 2.26
CA PRO A 60 -0.41 5.31 2.73
C PRO A 60 0.20 6.54 3.42
N TYR A 61 -0.59 7.62 3.45
CA TYR A 61 -0.34 8.87 4.17
C TYR A 61 -1.67 9.50 4.57
N TRP A 62 -1.67 10.51 5.43
CA TRP A 62 -2.87 11.30 5.70
C TRP A 62 -3.09 12.34 4.59
N ARG A 63 -4.19 12.21 3.83
CA ARG A 63 -4.65 13.24 2.88
C ARG A 63 -5.11 14.49 3.62
N GLN A 64 -5.84 14.28 4.71
CA GLN A 64 -6.21 15.29 5.68
C GLN A 64 -5.93 14.71 7.07
N LEU A 65 -5.42 15.54 7.97
CA LEU A 65 -5.16 15.09 9.34
C LEU A 65 -6.49 14.70 10.00
N PRO A 66 -6.65 13.47 10.50
CA PRO A 66 -7.84 13.09 11.25
C PRO A 66 -7.98 13.99 12.48
N PRO A 67 -9.18 14.55 12.77
CA PRO A 67 -9.37 15.43 13.91
C PRO A 67 -9.34 14.68 15.25
N THR A 68 -9.51 13.36 15.24
CA THR A 68 -9.47 12.50 16.43
C THR A 68 -8.92 11.11 16.11
N GLU A 69 -8.45 10.41 17.14
CA GLU A 69 -8.02 9.01 17.03
C GLU A 69 -9.15 8.07 16.57
N ASP A 70 -10.41 8.41 16.85
CA ASP A 70 -11.55 7.64 16.35
C ASP A 70 -11.71 7.76 14.83
N VAL A 71 -11.41 8.92 14.25
CA VAL A 71 -11.40 9.09 12.79
C VAL A 71 -10.23 8.32 12.16
N ALA A 72 -9.06 8.31 12.82
CA ALA A 72 -7.93 7.49 12.38
C ALA A 72 -8.27 5.98 12.42
N ARG A 73 -8.89 5.51 13.50
CA ARG A 73 -9.43 4.13 13.60
C ARG A 73 -10.50 3.83 12.56
N GLY A 74 -11.35 4.81 12.23
CA GLY A 74 -12.30 4.72 11.13
C GLY A 74 -11.65 4.48 9.76
N CYS A 75 -10.41 4.96 9.59
CA CYS A 75 -9.55 4.70 8.41
C CYS A 75 -8.80 3.36 8.49
N LEU A 76 -9.01 2.57 9.55
CA LEU A 76 -8.29 1.31 9.86
C LEU A 76 -6.81 1.52 10.26
N ALA A 77 -6.46 2.72 10.74
CA ALA A 77 -5.20 2.96 11.45
C ALA A 77 -5.33 2.54 12.94
N ASN A 78 -4.21 2.29 13.61
CA ASN A 78 -4.20 2.16 15.07
C ASN A 78 -4.17 3.53 15.75
N SER A 79 -3.39 4.47 15.19
CA SER A 79 -3.28 5.85 15.67
C SER A 79 -3.05 6.85 14.54
N ILE A 80 -3.32 8.13 14.79
CA ILE A 80 -2.90 9.24 13.93
C ILE A 80 -1.39 9.18 13.66
N SER A 81 -0.57 8.77 14.63
CA SER A 81 0.90 8.73 14.47
C SER A 81 1.42 7.60 13.55
N ASP A 82 0.56 6.66 13.13
CA ASP A 82 0.96 5.58 12.21
C ASP A 82 1.35 6.11 10.82
N PHE A 83 0.81 7.27 10.44
CA PHE A 83 1.00 7.86 9.14
C PHE A 83 1.37 9.34 9.24
N LEU A 84 2.16 9.77 8.26
CA LEU A 84 2.54 11.15 8.07
C LEU A 84 1.57 11.84 7.11
N MET A 85 1.49 13.16 7.20
CA MET A 85 0.96 13.99 6.12
C MET A 85 1.92 13.91 4.91
N LEU A 86 1.43 14.21 3.70
CA LEU A 86 2.21 14.02 2.47
C LEU A 86 3.56 14.78 2.47
N PRO A 87 3.65 16.06 2.86
CA PRO A 87 4.93 16.77 2.90
C PRO A 87 5.96 16.10 3.80
N GLU A 88 5.54 15.62 4.97
CA GLU A 88 6.38 14.95 5.96
C GLU A 88 6.81 13.57 5.48
N LEU A 89 5.94 12.84 4.77
CA LEU A 89 6.34 11.59 4.11
C LEU A 89 7.43 11.86 3.05
N LEU A 90 7.28 12.89 2.23
CA LEU A 90 8.30 13.27 1.24
C LEU A 90 9.63 13.66 1.91
N ALA A 91 9.58 14.45 2.98
CA ALA A 91 10.75 14.81 3.76
C ALA A 91 11.45 13.59 4.38
N SER A 92 10.68 12.58 4.80
CA SER A 92 11.28 11.35 5.37
C SER A 92 12.14 10.57 4.37
N PHE A 93 11.88 10.68 3.06
CA PHE A 93 12.76 10.08 2.04
C PHE A 93 14.06 10.88 1.88
N ASP A 94 13.98 12.20 1.99
CA ASP A 94 15.16 13.08 1.97
C ASP A 94 16.10 12.80 3.15
N GLU A 95 15.53 12.62 4.36
CA GLU A 95 16.28 12.24 5.56
C GLU A 95 17.00 10.88 5.40
N LEU A 96 16.47 10.00 4.56
CA LEU A 96 17.08 8.71 4.22
C LEU A 96 18.12 8.79 3.09
N GLY A 97 18.36 9.97 2.51
CA GLY A 97 19.34 10.16 1.44
C GLY A 97 18.82 9.87 0.04
N TYR A 98 17.50 9.91 -0.16
CA TYR A 98 16.87 9.64 -1.45
C TYR A 98 16.13 10.86 -2.00
N ASP A 99 16.32 11.11 -3.30
CA ASP A 99 15.53 12.06 -4.04
C ASP A 99 14.24 11.39 -4.51
N VAL A 100 13.09 12.05 -4.26
CA VAL A 100 11.81 11.67 -4.85
C VAL A 100 11.74 12.23 -6.27
N VAL A 101 11.88 11.36 -7.27
CA VAL A 101 11.97 11.76 -8.69
C VAL A 101 10.63 11.69 -9.43
N GLU A 102 9.64 11.01 -8.87
CA GLU A 102 8.25 10.98 -9.37
C GLU A 102 7.28 10.47 -8.30
N MET A 103 5.99 10.82 -8.41
CA MET A 103 4.95 10.22 -7.56
C MET A 103 3.59 10.10 -8.25
N VAL A 104 2.93 8.96 -8.09
CA VAL A 104 1.55 8.75 -8.54
C VAL A 104 0.66 8.51 -7.33
N LEU A 105 -0.26 9.44 -7.08
CA LEU A 105 -1.14 9.42 -5.92
C LEU A 105 -2.53 8.92 -6.30
N ALA A 106 -3.13 8.11 -5.44
CA ALA A 106 -4.53 7.76 -5.54
C ALA A 106 -5.39 8.98 -5.21
N ASP A 107 -6.34 9.28 -6.08
CA ASP A 107 -7.44 10.16 -5.77
C ASP A 107 -8.57 9.38 -5.07
N GLN A 108 -9.64 10.09 -4.73
CA GLN A 108 -10.82 9.44 -4.13
C GLN A 108 -11.43 8.41 -5.10
N GLU A 109 -11.31 8.64 -6.41
CA GLU A 109 -11.77 7.68 -7.40
C GLU A 109 -10.92 6.41 -7.39
N GLY A 110 -9.59 6.47 -7.31
CA GLY A 110 -8.74 5.31 -7.12
C GLY A 110 -9.14 4.51 -5.87
N TRP A 111 -9.43 5.21 -4.78
CA TRP A 111 -9.87 4.60 -3.53
C TRP A 111 -11.22 3.88 -3.63
N ASP A 112 -12.28 4.49 -4.19
CA ASP A 112 -13.54 3.72 -4.27
C ASP A 112 -13.47 2.56 -5.27
N ARG A 113 -12.52 2.56 -6.23
CA ARG A 113 -12.30 1.40 -7.12
C ARG A 113 -11.72 0.23 -6.32
N TYR A 114 -10.73 0.51 -5.47
CA TYR A 114 -10.14 -0.49 -4.58
C TYR A 114 -11.13 -0.99 -3.52
N GLU A 115 -11.86 -0.10 -2.84
CA GLU A 115 -12.77 -0.49 -1.76
C GLU A 115 -14.08 -1.10 -2.27
N ALA A 116 -14.72 -0.50 -3.29
CA ALA A 116 -16.03 -0.97 -3.75
C ALA A 116 -15.97 -2.33 -4.46
N ALA A 117 -14.85 -2.66 -5.10
CA ALA A 117 -14.65 -3.98 -5.71
C ALA A 117 -14.77 -5.11 -4.67
N LYS A 118 -14.30 -4.88 -3.44
CA LYS A 118 -14.41 -5.85 -2.34
C LYS A 118 -15.87 -6.15 -2.01
N TRP A 119 -16.77 -5.17 -2.10
CA TRP A 119 -18.17 -5.33 -1.69
C TRP A 119 -18.91 -6.32 -2.59
N LEU A 120 -18.71 -6.23 -3.91
CA LEU A 120 -19.29 -7.18 -4.85
C LEU A 120 -18.74 -8.60 -4.62
N THR A 121 -17.43 -8.71 -4.40
CA THR A 121 -16.77 -9.98 -4.06
C THR A 121 -17.37 -10.60 -2.81
N MET A 122 -17.48 -9.84 -1.71
CA MET A 122 -18.10 -10.30 -0.47
C MET A 122 -19.56 -10.73 -0.68
N ARG A 123 -20.34 -9.97 -1.46
CA ARG A 123 -21.76 -10.30 -1.71
C ARG A 123 -21.92 -11.64 -2.42
N ARG A 124 -21.11 -11.90 -3.45
CA ARG A 124 -21.12 -13.15 -4.22
C ARG A 124 -20.55 -14.30 -3.41
N TRP A 125 -19.50 -14.05 -2.64
CA TRP A 125 -18.91 -15.06 -1.76
C TRP A 125 -19.91 -15.53 -0.71
N LEU A 126 -20.68 -14.63 -0.07
CA LEU A 126 -21.74 -14.98 0.88
C LEU A 126 -22.87 -15.81 0.27
N GLU A 127 -23.15 -15.62 -1.03
CA GLU A 127 -24.16 -16.42 -1.73
C GLU A 127 -23.67 -17.85 -1.98
N ALA A 128 -22.39 -18.01 -2.31
CA ALA A 128 -21.77 -19.32 -2.52
C ALA A 128 -21.42 -20.05 -1.23
N ASN A 129 -21.22 -19.33 -0.11
CA ASN A 129 -20.71 -19.87 1.15
C ASN A 129 -21.60 -19.45 2.34
N PRO A 130 -22.90 -19.83 2.37
CA PRO A 130 -23.83 -19.38 3.41
C PRO A 130 -23.53 -19.96 4.81
N ASP A 131 -22.96 -21.17 4.87
CA ASP A 131 -22.71 -21.91 6.11
C ASP A 131 -21.22 -21.89 6.54
N ASP A 132 -20.39 -21.09 5.88
CA ASP A 132 -18.97 -20.93 6.23
C ASP A 132 -18.82 -20.20 7.57
N ASP A 133 -17.81 -20.57 8.35
CA ASP A 133 -17.54 -20.01 9.68
C ASP A 133 -17.36 -18.48 9.65
N PHE A 134 -16.85 -17.92 8.53
CA PHE A 134 -16.66 -16.49 8.33
C PHE A 134 -17.88 -15.76 7.77
N ALA A 135 -18.97 -16.46 7.41
CA ALA A 135 -20.13 -15.84 6.77
C ALA A 135 -20.73 -14.68 7.59
N LYS A 136 -20.79 -14.81 8.92
CA LYS A 136 -21.29 -13.75 9.81
C LYS A 136 -20.37 -12.53 9.82
N GLU A 137 -19.06 -12.74 9.81
CA GLU A 137 -18.06 -11.65 9.80
C GLU A 137 -18.11 -10.90 8.46
N VAL A 138 -18.04 -11.63 7.35
CA VAL A 138 -18.10 -11.04 6.00
C VAL A 138 -19.42 -10.30 5.79
N ARG A 139 -20.54 -10.84 6.30
CA ARG A 139 -21.84 -10.14 6.28
C ARG A 139 -21.78 -8.84 7.07
N THR A 140 -21.17 -8.83 8.24
CA THR A 140 -21.03 -7.63 9.07
C THR A 140 -20.18 -6.59 8.34
N GLN A 141 -19.04 -6.99 7.79
CA GLN A 141 -18.15 -6.13 7.02
C GLN A 141 -18.84 -5.54 5.79
N LEU A 142 -19.55 -6.34 4.99
CA LEU A 142 -20.27 -5.84 3.82
C LEU A 142 -21.37 -4.83 4.18
N THR A 143 -21.97 -4.94 5.36
CA THR A 143 -23.00 -3.99 5.85
C THR A 143 -22.40 -2.65 6.26
N THR A 144 -21.20 -2.65 6.86
CA THR A 144 -20.59 -1.44 7.46
C THR A 144 -19.56 -0.77 6.55
N ALA A 145 -18.84 -1.54 5.74
CA ALA A 145 -17.70 -1.06 4.96
C ALA A 145 -18.03 0.09 4.00
N PRO A 146 -19.17 0.11 3.26
CA PRO A 146 -19.48 1.24 2.39
C PRO A 146 -19.65 2.57 3.14
N LYS A 147 -20.34 2.53 4.29
CA LYS A 147 -20.55 3.71 5.15
C LYS A 147 -19.24 4.17 5.78
N ARG A 148 -18.45 3.23 6.31
CA ARG A 148 -17.13 3.51 6.90
C ARG A 148 -16.18 4.13 5.87
N HIS A 149 -16.11 3.56 4.66
CA HIS A 149 -15.28 4.09 3.58
C HIS A 149 -15.63 5.54 3.25
N ALA A 150 -16.92 5.80 2.98
CA ALA A 150 -17.40 7.13 2.62
C ALA A 150 -17.21 8.16 3.74
N ALA A 151 -17.32 7.75 5.01
CA ALA A 151 -17.16 8.64 6.16
C ALA A 151 -15.69 8.93 6.53
N TYR A 152 -14.77 7.98 6.26
CA TYR A 152 -13.42 8.03 6.80
C TYR A 152 -12.34 7.89 5.72
N THR A 153 -12.10 6.67 5.23
CA THR A 153 -10.98 6.38 4.30
C THR A 153 -11.00 7.31 3.08
N ARG A 154 -12.17 7.53 2.49
CA ARG A 154 -12.34 8.39 1.31
C ARG A 154 -11.91 9.84 1.55
N GLU A 155 -12.06 10.35 2.77
CA GLU A 155 -11.80 11.76 3.09
C GLU A 155 -10.40 11.98 3.66
N TYR A 156 -9.94 11.11 4.55
CA TYR A 156 -8.72 11.36 5.33
C TYR A 156 -7.52 10.57 4.82
N PHE A 157 -7.70 9.46 4.10
CA PHE A 157 -6.62 8.53 3.82
C PHE A 157 -6.11 8.67 2.38
N GLY A 158 -4.81 8.98 2.25
CA GLY A 158 -4.09 9.05 1.00
C GLY A 158 -3.28 7.77 0.76
N TRP A 159 -2.94 7.51 -0.49
CA TRP A 159 -2.01 6.46 -0.89
C TRP A 159 -1.29 6.88 -2.15
N GLY A 160 -0.03 6.48 -2.30
CA GLY A 160 0.72 6.74 -3.52
C GLY A 160 1.90 5.81 -3.70
N VAL A 161 2.44 5.81 -4.91
CA VAL A 161 3.74 5.23 -5.25
C VAL A 161 4.73 6.36 -5.44
N PHE A 162 5.87 6.27 -4.75
CA PHE A 162 6.96 7.23 -4.79
C PHE A 162 8.18 6.57 -5.45
N ALA A 163 8.73 7.22 -6.47
CA ALA A 163 9.94 6.80 -7.14
C ALA A 163 11.16 7.48 -6.51
N LEU A 164 12.13 6.69 -6.07
CA LEU A 164 13.27 7.13 -5.28
C LEU A 164 14.58 6.80 -5.99
N MET A 165 15.52 7.75 -5.99
CA MET A 165 16.91 7.54 -6.40
C MET A 165 17.84 7.96 -5.27
N ALA A 166 18.85 7.13 -4.97
CA ALA A 166 19.85 7.47 -3.97
C ALA A 166 20.71 8.66 -4.45
N ARG A 167 21.09 9.56 -3.55
CA ARG A 167 22.02 10.66 -3.82
C ARG A 167 23.48 10.24 -3.87
#